data_AF-A0A540WNH0-F1
#
_entry.id   AF-A0A540WNH0-F1
#
_cell.length_a   1.000
_cell.length_b   1.000
_cell.length_c   1.000
_cell.angle_alpha   90.00
_cell.angle_beta   90.00
_cell.angle_gamma   90.00
#
_symmetry.space_group_name_H-M   'P 1'
#
loop_
_entity.id
_entity.type
_entity.pdbx_description
1 polymer ?
#
loop_
_entity_poly.entity_id
_entity_poly.type
_entity_poly.pdbx_seq_one_letter_code
_entity_poly.pdbx_strand_id
1 'polypeptide(L)'
;MRTLLMRALLWGVLLLCGTASAERDRFGLGGGGTARVFSPAGSSHKINSHTKLNANANAGTDTLVLLGALPELATTNLVMVIQTTGLSPAPAPGTSTPVDLSAGATPTVGHWEFAQIKTGGPTSTSLTLTAPLVHSYKSAGAQVVTVPRYGAVTVNSTVTVTADKWNGSSGGVLAFLANGPLINNGTIQATGLGLQGATFAGDANGGCAGSDLGNTGRRGEDVVPAPGDSRDNSTNGGGGGSCRGGGG
;
A
#
# COMPACT_ATOMS: atom_id res chain seq x y z
N MET A 1 -9.37 -10.33 57.45
CA MET A 1 -10.09 -10.57 56.17
C MET A 1 -9.86 -9.49 55.10
N ARG A 2 -9.69 -8.20 55.44
CA ARG A 2 -9.46 -7.11 54.46
C ARG A 2 -8.09 -7.14 53.72
N THR A 3 -7.08 -7.79 54.30
CA THR A 3 -5.72 -7.89 53.72
C THR A 3 -5.53 -9.05 52.73
N LEU A 4 -6.42 -10.05 52.76
CA LEU A 4 -6.40 -11.19 51.84
C LEU A 4 -7.09 -10.87 50.50
N LEU A 5 -8.18 -10.09 50.51
CA LEU A 5 -8.82 -9.64 49.26
C LEU A 5 -7.93 -8.69 48.44
N MET A 6 -7.11 -7.87 49.10
CA MET A 6 -6.23 -6.91 48.42
C MET A 6 -5.02 -7.59 47.74
N ARG A 7 -4.60 -8.77 48.25
CA ARG A 7 -3.59 -9.61 47.60
C ARG A 7 -4.18 -10.41 46.43
N ALA A 8 -5.40 -10.92 46.55
CA ALA A 8 -6.07 -11.61 45.45
C ALA A 8 -6.35 -10.68 44.25
N LEU A 9 -6.67 -9.40 44.49
CA LEU A 9 -6.88 -8.42 43.42
C LEU A 9 -5.58 -8.07 42.68
N LEU A 10 -4.43 -8.04 43.36
CA LEU A 10 -3.13 -7.74 42.74
C LEU A 10 -2.66 -8.85 41.79
N TRP A 11 -2.97 -10.12 42.09
CA TRP A 11 -2.66 -11.25 41.21
C TRP A 11 -3.64 -11.37 40.03
N GLY A 12 -4.89 -10.94 40.19
CA GLY A 12 -5.88 -10.88 39.10
C GLY A 12 -5.56 -9.82 38.04
N VAL A 13 -4.94 -8.71 38.42
CA VAL A 13 -4.55 -7.62 37.49
C VAL A 13 -3.30 -7.98 36.67
N LEU A 14 -2.39 -8.81 37.20
CA LEU A 14 -1.19 -9.28 36.46
C LEU A 14 -1.50 -10.37 35.41
N LEU A 15 -2.67 -11.02 35.48
CA LEU A 15 -3.15 -12.01 34.49
C LEU A 15 -3.94 -11.37 33.33
N LEU A 16 -4.18 -10.05 33.38
CA LEU A 16 -4.79 -9.27 32.30
C LEU A 16 -3.75 -8.48 31.49
N CYS A 17 -2.45 -8.78 31.65
CA CYS A 17 -1.45 -8.36 30.69
C CYS A 17 -1.76 -9.02 29.35
N GLY A 18 -2.53 -8.31 28.51
CA GLY A 18 -2.71 -8.64 27.11
C GLY A 18 -1.35 -8.99 26.52
N THR A 19 -1.33 -10.07 25.74
CA THR A 19 -0.14 -10.48 25.00
C THR A 19 0.50 -9.25 24.40
N ALA A 20 1.73 -8.97 24.82
CA ALA A 20 2.53 -7.87 24.32
C ALA A 20 2.62 -7.99 22.80
N SER A 21 1.79 -7.24 22.07
CA SER A 21 1.85 -7.20 20.61
C SER A 21 2.94 -6.19 20.25
N ALA A 22 4.15 -6.70 20.24
CA ALA A 22 5.24 -6.15 19.46
C ALA A 22 5.98 -7.36 18.89
N GLU A 23 5.40 -8.04 17.90
CA GLU A 23 6.26 -8.87 17.06
C GLU A 23 7.10 -7.90 16.21
N ARG A 24 8.30 -7.61 16.70
CA ARG A 24 9.41 -6.98 15.98
C ARG A 24 9.60 -7.71 14.65
N ASP A 25 9.96 -6.99 13.59
CA ASP A 25 10.26 -7.55 12.25
C ASP A 25 11.03 -8.88 12.36
N ARG A 26 10.31 -9.99 12.17
CA ARG A 26 10.88 -11.34 12.19
C ARG A 26 11.39 -11.78 10.83
N PHE A 27 11.09 -11.01 9.79
CA PHE A 27 11.34 -11.38 8.41
C PHE A 27 12.76 -10.97 8.01
N GLY A 28 13.24 -9.82 8.47
CA GLY A 28 14.58 -9.32 8.17
C GLY A 28 14.86 -9.37 6.66
N LEU A 29 15.96 -10.01 6.27
CA LEU A 29 16.32 -10.19 4.86
C LEU A 29 15.58 -11.36 4.15
N GLY A 30 14.53 -11.92 4.75
CA GLY A 30 13.78 -13.05 4.22
C GLY A 30 14.06 -14.39 4.92
N GLY A 31 14.45 -14.35 6.20
CA GLY A 31 14.67 -15.56 7.02
C GLY A 31 13.47 -16.53 6.99
N GLY A 32 13.75 -17.84 7.01
CA GLY A 32 12.72 -18.89 7.04
C GLY A 32 11.96 -19.10 5.73
N GLY A 33 12.55 -18.74 4.58
CA GLY A 33 11.96 -18.92 3.25
C GLY A 33 12.70 -19.98 2.43
N THR A 34 12.01 -20.62 1.49
CA THR A 34 12.67 -21.54 0.54
C THR A 34 13.70 -20.75 -0.26
N ALA A 35 14.95 -21.24 -0.32
CA ALA A 35 16.03 -20.64 -1.10
C ALA A 35 15.72 -20.74 -2.60
N ARG A 36 14.87 -19.83 -3.10
CA ARG A 36 14.58 -19.66 -4.51
C ARG A 36 15.62 -18.75 -5.14
N VAL A 37 16.12 -19.15 -6.30
CA VAL A 37 16.96 -18.30 -7.14
C VAL A 37 16.06 -17.54 -8.09
N PHE A 38 16.17 -16.21 -8.07
CA PHE A 38 15.55 -15.37 -9.10
C PHE A 38 16.53 -15.22 -10.27
N SER A 39 16.20 -15.84 -11.41
CA SER A 39 16.93 -15.69 -12.68
C SER A 39 15.94 -15.88 -13.84
N PRO A 40 15.06 -14.90 -14.08
CA PRO A 40 13.96 -15.07 -15.01
C PRO A 40 14.43 -15.05 -16.47
N ALA A 41 13.66 -15.70 -17.34
CA ALA A 41 13.85 -15.69 -18.79
C ALA A 41 12.86 -14.71 -19.44
N GLY A 42 13.34 -13.85 -20.35
CA GLY A 42 12.54 -12.78 -20.95
C GLY A 42 13.11 -11.39 -20.65
N SER A 43 12.46 -10.36 -21.18
CA SER A 43 12.93 -8.97 -21.06
C SER A 43 12.24 -8.15 -19.96
N SER A 44 11.06 -8.57 -19.49
CA SER A 44 10.29 -7.84 -18.47
C SER A 44 9.56 -8.78 -17.52
N HIS A 45 9.71 -8.57 -16.22
CA HIS A 45 9.16 -9.42 -15.17
C HIS A 45 8.48 -8.61 -14.08
N LYS A 46 7.21 -8.94 -13.83
CA LYS A 46 6.44 -8.49 -12.67
C LYS A 46 6.55 -9.57 -11.61
N ILE A 47 7.03 -9.17 -10.43
CA ILE A 47 7.36 -10.09 -9.33
C ILE A 47 6.40 -9.98 -8.15
N ASN A 48 5.43 -9.07 -8.26
CA ASN A 48 4.41 -8.82 -7.26
C ASN A 48 3.02 -8.98 -7.90
N SER A 49 2.17 -9.76 -7.26
CA SER A 49 0.72 -9.68 -7.41
C SER A 49 0.15 -8.79 -6.32
N HIS A 50 -0.94 -8.09 -6.63
CA HIS A 50 -1.50 -7.10 -5.73
C HIS A 50 -3.02 -7.12 -5.80
N THR A 51 -3.67 -6.73 -4.71
CA THR A 51 -5.11 -6.54 -4.66
C THR A 51 -5.49 -5.55 -3.56
N LYS A 52 -6.68 -4.97 -3.67
CA LYS A 52 -7.23 -4.05 -2.67
C LYS A 52 -7.86 -4.84 -1.51
N LEU A 53 -7.81 -4.28 -0.31
CA LEU A 53 -8.64 -4.76 0.80
C LEU A 53 -10.14 -4.51 0.52
N ASN A 54 -10.97 -5.53 0.72
CA ASN A 54 -12.43 -5.42 0.60
C ASN A 54 -13.11 -5.02 1.93
N ALA A 55 -12.40 -5.14 3.05
CA ALA A 55 -12.85 -4.69 4.37
C ALA A 55 -11.70 -4.04 5.15
N ASN A 56 -12.02 -3.19 6.13
CA ASN A 56 -11.02 -2.63 7.04
C ASN A 56 -10.34 -3.76 7.81
N ALA A 57 -9.02 -3.69 7.93
CA ALA A 57 -8.23 -4.58 8.77
C ALA A 57 -7.77 -3.78 9.99
N ASN A 58 -8.40 -4.01 11.15
CA ASN A 58 -8.04 -3.29 12.38
C ASN A 58 -6.78 -3.89 13.00
N ALA A 59 -5.99 -3.08 13.70
CA ALA A 59 -4.88 -3.57 14.52
C ALA A 59 -5.36 -4.69 15.46
N GLY A 60 -4.54 -5.74 15.61
CA GLY A 60 -4.89 -6.94 16.36
C GLY A 60 -5.65 -8.01 15.56
N THR A 61 -6.09 -7.72 14.33
CA THR A 61 -6.70 -8.75 13.47
C THR A 61 -5.66 -9.64 12.82
N ASP A 62 -5.98 -10.92 12.64
CA ASP A 62 -5.18 -11.88 11.88
C ASP A 62 -5.82 -12.23 10.53
N THR A 63 -6.86 -11.51 10.09
CA THR A 63 -7.60 -11.85 8.88
C THR A 63 -7.60 -10.67 7.91
N LEU A 64 -7.26 -10.93 6.65
CA LEU A 64 -7.35 -9.98 5.54
C LEU A 64 -8.48 -10.42 4.59
N VAL A 65 -9.42 -9.52 4.31
CA VAL A 65 -10.47 -9.74 3.30
C VAL A 65 -10.09 -8.98 2.03
N LEU A 66 -9.97 -9.69 0.92
CA LEU A 66 -9.44 -9.19 -0.35
C LEU A 66 -10.55 -9.06 -1.39
N LEU A 67 -10.37 -8.12 -2.31
CA LEU A 67 -11.28 -7.96 -3.44
C LEU A 67 -10.95 -8.91 -4.61
N GLY A 68 -9.69 -9.32 -4.74
CA GLY A 68 -9.22 -10.16 -5.84
C GLY A 68 -8.15 -11.16 -5.45
N ALA A 69 -7.77 -11.97 -6.43
CA ALA A 69 -6.78 -13.03 -6.31
C ALA A 69 -5.34 -12.49 -6.19
N LEU A 70 -4.45 -13.29 -5.59
CA LEU A 70 -3.01 -13.04 -5.48
C LEU A 70 -2.25 -14.25 -6.02
N PRO A 71 -2.11 -14.40 -7.35
CA PRO A 71 -1.55 -15.60 -7.99
C PRO A 71 -0.19 -16.04 -7.45
N GLU A 72 0.65 -15.09 -7.03
CA GLU A 72 2.00 -15.38 -6.53
C GLU A 72 2.03 -16.00 -5.13
N LEU A 73 0.90 -16.10 -4.43
CA LEU A 73 0.81 -16.93 -3.22
C LEU A 73 1.06 -18.43 -3.51
N ALA A 74 1.11 -18.84 -4.79
CA ALA A 74 1.58 -20.17 -5.18
C ALA A 74 3.08 -20.37 -4.91
N THR A 75 3.85 -19.27 -4.87
CA THR A 75 5.30 -19.27 -4.73
C THR A 75 5.79 -18.40 -3.58
N THR A 76 4.92 -17.73 -2.84
CA THR A 76 5.28 -17.06 -1.59
C THR A 76 4.17 -17.19 -0.55
N ASN A 77 4.50 -16.93 0.69
CA ASN A 77 3.53 -16.84 1.80
C ASN A 77 3.75 -15.56 2.61
N LEU A 78 4.46 -14.58 2.06
CA LEU A 78 4.65 -13.28 2.66
C LEU A 78 3.92 -12.24 1.82
N VAL A 79 3.19 -11.35 2.49
CA VAL A 79 2.58 -10.18 1.87
C VAL A 79 3.03 -8.92 2.60
N MET A 80 2.96 -7.79 1.91
CA MET A 80 2.99 -6.47 2.50
C MET A 80 1.57 -5.91 2.47
N VAL A 81 1.10 -5.40 3.61
CA VAL A 81 -0.11 -4.58 3.67
C VAL A 81 0.35 -3.13 3.73
N ILE A 82 -0.16 -2.28 2.85
CA ILE A 82 0.24 -0.87 2.75
C ILE A 82 -0.97 0.04 2.54
N GLN A 83 -1.06 1.10 3.34
CA GLN A 83 -2.02 2.18 3.14
C GLN A 83 -1.46 3.17 2.11
N THR A 84 -1.77 3.00 0.83
CA THR A 84 -1.18 3.81 -0.25
C THR A 84 -1.85 5.18 -0.39
N THR A 85 -3.18 5.21 -0.24
CA THR A 85 -4.01 6.43 -0.21
C THR A 85 -5.05 6.29 0.88
N GLY A 86 -6.06 7.15 0.92
CA GLY A 86 -7.21 7.00 1.84
C GLY A 86 -7.28 8.08 2.90
N LEU A 87 -6.44 9.11 2.84
CA LEU A 87 -6.40 10.18 3.84
C LEU A 87 -7.80 10.77 4.07
N SER A 88 -8.25 10.76 5.31
CA SER A 88 -9.58 11.24 5.71
C SER A 88 -9.52 11.95 7.08
N PRO A 89 -10.18 13.13 7.23
CA PRO A 89 -10.87 13.87 6.17
C PRO A 89 -9.88 14.40 5.12
N ALA A 90 -10.36 14.52 3.88
CA ALA A 90 -9.56 15.08 2.80
C ALA A 90 -9.32 16.59 3.04
N PRO A 91 -8.08 17.09 2.93
CA PRO A 91 -7.83 18.53 2.93
C PRO A 91 -8.58 19.22 1.79
N ALA A 92 -9.04 20.46 2.03
CA ALA A 92 -9.71 21.24 1.00
C ALA A 92 -8.75 21.57 -0.15
N PRO A 93 -9.22 21.65 -1.42
CA PRO A 93 -8.43 22.20 -2.51
C PRO A 93 -7.86 23.59 -2.16
N GLY A 94 -6.62 23.87 -2.57
CA GLY A 94 -5.98 25.18 -2.30
C GLY A 94 -5.37 25.32 -0.91
N THR A 95 -5.40 24.24 -0.12
CA THR A 95 -4.74 24.23 1.19
C THR A 95 -3.23 24.40 1.01
N SER A 96 -2.67 25.44 1.63
CA SER A 96 -1.23 25.73 1.65
C SER A 96 -0.54 25.18 2.91
N THR A 97 -1.31 24.71 3.88
CA THR A 97 -0.76 24.08 5.09
C THR A 97 -0.26 22.68 4.77
N PRO A 98 0.96 22.30 5.20
CA PRO A 98 1.46 20.94 5.04
C PRO A 98 0.48 19.91 5.60
N VAL A 99 0.32 18.80 4.87
CA VAL A 99 -0.48 17.67 5.31
C VAL A 99 0.37 16.79 6.21
N ASP A 100 -0.07 16.61 7.46
CA ASP A 100 0.60 15.74 8.41
C ASP A 100 0.14 14.28 8.20
N LEU A 101 1.10 13.44 7.81
CA LEU A 101 0.89 12.00 7.66
C LEU A 101 1.30 11.23 8.93
N SER A 102 1.81 11.90 9.96
CA SER A 102 2.27 11.28 11.20
C SER A 102 1.11 11.15 12.20
N ALA A 103 0.69 9.89 12.46
CA ALA A 103 -0.13 9.39 13.57
C ALA A 103 -1.50 10.03 13.92
N GLY A 104 -1.87 11.21 13.40
CA GLY A 104 -3.16 11.86 13.64
C GLY A 104 -4.23 11.57 12.58
N ALA A 105 -3.81 11.15 11.38
CA ALA A 105 -4.71 10.76 10.31
C ALA A 105 -5.17 9.31 10.45
N THR A 106 -6.48 9.07 10.40
CA THR A 106 -7.06 7.71 10.29
C THR A 106 -7.78 7.59 8.95
N PRO A 107 -7.24 6.87 7.96
CA PRO A 107 -6.05 6.02 8.03
C PRO A 107 -4.74 6.82 7.96
N THR A 108 -3.67 6.23 8.50
CA THR A 108 -2.32 6.79 8.38
C THR A 108 -1.71 6.33 7.06
N VAL A 109 -1.79 7.20 6.05
CA VAL A 109 -1.26 6.92 4.71
C VAL A 109 0.26 6.80 4.76
N GLY A 110 0.82 5.84 4.03
CA GLY A 110 2.25 5.51 4.04
C GLY A 110 2.64 4.45 5.07
N HIS A 111 1.75 4.07 6.01
CA HIS A 111 2.00 2.92 6.87
C HIS A 111 1.98 1.62 6.07
N TRP A 112 2.91 0.73 6.42
CA TRP A 112 3.00 -0.61 5.86
C TRP A 112 3.60 -1.58 6.87
N GLU A 113 3.28 -2.86 6.69
CA GLU A 113 3.94 -3.94 7.41
C GLU A 113 3.93 -5.23 6.59
N PHE A 114 4.90 -6.11 6.88
CA PHE A 114 4.90 -7.46 6.34
C PHE A 114 4.06 -8.39 7.21
N ALA A 115 3.31 -9.28 6.58
CA ALA A 115 2.51 -10.30 7.23
C ALA A 115 2.69 -11.65 6.54
N GLN A 116 2.90 -12.71 7.33
CA GLN A 116 3.02 -14.06 6.81
C GLN A 116 1.65 -14.75 6.82
N ILE A 117 1.33 -15.39 5.70
CA ILE A 117 0.10 -16.13 5.48
C ILE A 117 0.20 -17.49 6.17
N LYS A 118 -0.78 -17.76 7.03
CA LYS A 118 -1.03 -19.06 7.67
C LYS A 118 -1.94 -19.93 6.81
N THR A 119 -3.03 -19.38 6.29
CA THR A 119 -3.98 -20.06 5.41
C THR A 119 -4.56 -19.12 4.36
N GLY A 120 -4.95 -19.68 3.21
CA GLY A 120 -5.34 -18.94 2.01
C GLY A 120 -4.30 -19.13 0.89
N GLY A 121 -4.74 -18.99 -0.35
CA GLY A 121 -3.93 -19.31 -1.53
C GLY A 121 -4.18 -18.37 -2.70
N PRO A 122 -3.71 -18.75 -3.90
CA PRO A 122 -3.67 -17.89 -5.08
C PRO A 122 -4.98 -17.21 -5.46
N THR A 123 -6.11 -17.88 -5.22
CA THR A 123 -7.46 -17.44 -5.59
C THR A 123 -8.33 -17.07 -4.40
N SER A 124 -7.79 -17.11 -3.18
CA SER A 124 -8.55 -16.83 -1.96
C SER A 124 -8.88 -15.34 -1.82
N THR A 125 -10.10 -15.05 -1.41
CA THR A 125 -10.55 -13.69 -1.04
C THR A 125 -10.47 -13.42 0.46
N SER A 126 -10.01 -14.39 1.24
CA SER A 126 -9.72 -14.25 2.67
C SER A 126 -8.42 -14.97 3.00
N LEU A 127 -7.53 -14.28 3.71
CA LEU A 127 -6.26 -14.82 4.18
C LEU A 127 -6.22 -14.74 5.71
N THR A 128 -5.70 -15.78 6.34
CA THR A 128 -5.37 -15.75 7.78
C THR A 128 -3.88 -15.63 7.93
N LEU A 129 -3.45 -14.76 8.84
CA LEU A 129 -2.07 -14.43 9.14
C LEU A 129 -1.54 -15.31 10.28
N THR A 130 -0.22 -15.49 10.33
CA THR A 130 0.40 -16.22 11.44
C THR A 130 0.47 -15.40 12.73
N ALA A 131 0.41 -14.08 12.60
CA ALA A 131 0.46 -13.11 13.68
C ALA A 131 -0.52 -11.96 13.34
N PRO A 132 -1.15 -11.34 14.34
CA PRO A 132 -2.07 -10.22 14.11
C PRO A 132 -1.32 -8.98 13.61
N LEU A 133 -2.02 -8.13 12.86
CA LEU A 133 -1.49 -6.85 12.39
C LEU A 133 -1.19 -5.90 13.55
N VAL A 134 -0.11 -5.15 13.43
CA VAL A 134 0.27 -4.09 14.38
C VAL A 134 -0.52 -2.82 14.11
N HIS A 135 -0.71 -2.46 12.83
CA HIS A 135 -1.44 -1.26 12.43
C HIS A 135 -2.83 -1.56 11.91
N SER A 136 -3.68 -0.52 11.89
CA SER A 136 -4.98 -0.59 11.23
C SER A 136 -4.87 -0.07 9.80
N TYR A 137 -5.50 -0.77 8.86
CA TYR A 137 -5.59 -0.40 7.44
C TYR A 137 -7.06 -0.25 7.05
N LYS A 138 -7.38 0.82 6.32
CA LYS A 138 -8.72 1.08 5.81
C LYS A 138 -8.83 0.60 4.38
N SER A 139 -9.94 -0.10 4.06
CA SER A 139 -10.16 -0.64 2.71
C SER A 139 -10.11 0.45 1.63
N ALA A 140 -10.52 1.66 1.96
CA ALA A 140 -10.27 2.84 1.13
C ALA A 140 -8.76 3.17 1.12
N GLY A 141 -8.07 2.77 0.05
CA GLY A 141 -6.68 3.14 -0.24
C GLY A 141 -5.61 2.16 0.26
N ALA A 142 -5.99 1.09 0.97
CA ALA A 142 -5.06 0.02 1.33
C ALA A 142 -5.01 -1.09 0.27
N GLN A 143 -3.80 -1.60 0.04
CA GLN A 143 -3.56 -2.75 -0.83
C GLN A 143 -2.70 -3.80 -0.11
N VAL A 144 -2.84 -5.04 -0.59
CA VAL A 144 -2.04 -6.19 -0.21
C VAL A 144 -1.19 -6.59 -1.41
N VAL A 145 0.11 -6.71 -1.20
CA VAL A 145 1.11 -7.01 -2.24
C VAL A 145 1.87 -8.26 -1.84
N THR A 146 1.97 -9.27 -2.70
CA THR A 146 2.81 -10.44 -2.43
C THR A 146 4.28 -10.06 -2.41
N VAL A 147 5.07 -10.62 -1.49
CA VAL A 147 6.49 -10.31 -1.34
C VAL A 147 7.26 -11.62 -1.46
N PRO A 148 7.86 -11.93 -2.62
CA PRO A 148 8.69 -13.11 -2.74
C PRO A 148 9.96 -12.99 -1.90
N ARG A 149 10.46 -14.13 -1.43
CA ARG A 149 11.72 -14.27 -0.69
C ARG A 149 12.67 -15.12 -1.52
N TYR A 150 13.89 -14.61 -1.74
CA TYR A 150 14.90 -15.24 -2.58
C TYR A 150 16.19 -15.55 -1.79
N GLY A 151 16.77 -16.71 -2.09
CA GLY A 151 18.10 -17.12 -1.62
C GLY A 151 19.24 -16.44 -2.37
N ALA A 152 19.00 -16.07 -3.62
CA ALA A 152 19.90 -15.31 -4.47
C ALA A 152 19.08 -14.65 -5.58
N VAL A 153 19.51 -13.47 -6.02
CA VAL A 153 18.87 -12.70 -7.08
C VAL A 153 19.92 -12.35 -8.13
N THR A 154 19.69 -12.77 -9.37
CA THR A 154 20.49 -12.35 -10.52
C THR A 154 19.58 -11.73 -11.56
N VAL A 155 19.74 -10.43 -11.79
CA VAL A 155 19.06 -9.70 -12.86
C VAL A 155 20.05 -9.55 -14.02
N ASN A 156 19.81 -10.27 -15.11
CA ASN A 156 20.68 -10.23 -16.29
C ASN A 156 20.51 -8.92 -17.08
N SER A 157 21.50 -8.56 -17.92
CA SER A 157 21.55 -7.25 -18.58
C SER A 157 20.38 -6.89 -19.48
N THR A 158 19.66 -7.89 -19.99
CA THR A 158 18.46 -7.71 -20.83
C THR A 158 17.15 -7.77 -20.06
N VAL A 159 17.21 -7.96 -18.73
CA VAL A 159 16.05 -8.17 -17.87
C VAL A 159 15.66 -6.86 -17.18
N THR A 160 14.38 -6.50 -17.28
CA THR A 160 13.75 -5.47 -16.46
C THR A 160 12.84 -6.13 -15.42
N VAL A 161 13.11 -5.91 -14.14
CA VAL A 161 12.21 -6.21 -13.04
C VAL A 161 11.35 -4.98 -12.78
N THR A 162 10.03 -5.15 -12.83
CA THR A 162 9.05 -4.06 -12.77
C THR A 162 7.86 -4.43 -11.89
N ALA A 163 6.98 -3.48 -11.64
CA ALA A 163 5.68 -3.69 -11.04
C ALA A 163 4.56 -3.53 -12.08
N ASP A 164 3.33 -3.84 -11.68
CA ASP A 164 2.14 -3.32 -12.33
C ASP A 164 1.95 -1.83 -12.03
N LYS A 165 1.35 -1.09 -12.97
CA LYS A 165 0.96 0.30 -12.73
C LYS A 165 -0.17 0.35 -11.71
N TRP A 166 -0.11 1.32 -10.80
CA TRP A 166 -1.22 1.66 -9.94
C TRP A 166 -2.46 2.00 -10.76
N ASN A 167 -3.58 1.34 -10.44
CA ASN A 167 -4.84 1.42 -11.19
C ASN A 167 -5.93 2.24 -10.46
N GLY A 168 -5.56 3.01 -9.43
CA GLY A 168 -6.50 3.72 -8.56
C GLY A 168 -6.90 2.94 -7.30
N SER A 169 -6.46 1.70 -7.16
CA SER A 169 -6.77 0.86 -5.99
C SER A 169 -5.63 -0.04 -5.52
N SER A 170 -4.80 -0.51 -6.45
CA SER A 170 -3.64 -1.36 -6.17
C SER A 170 -2.62 -1.30 -7.31
N GLY A 171 -1.38 -1.74 -7.05
CA GLY A 171 -0.25 -1.68 -7.97
C GLY A 171 0.79 -0.65 -7.55
N GLY A 172 1.76 -0.36 -8.43
CA GLY A 172 2.79 0.66 -8.23
C GLY A 172 3.89 0.30 -7.23
N VAL A 173 3.85 -0.90 -6.65
CA VAL A 173 4.80 -1.37 -5.65
C VAL A 173 5.65 -2.50 -6.22
N LEU A 174 6.97 -2.36 -6.10
CA LEU A 174 7.95 -3.41 -6.35
C LEU A 174 8.61 -3.79 -5.04
N ALA A 175 8.43 -5.03 -4.58
CA ALA A 175 8.98 -5.49 -3.30
C ALA A 175 9.43 -6.95 -3.35
N PHE A 176 10.62 -7.24 -2.83
CA PHE A 176 11.07 -8.61 -2.59
C PHE A 176 12.12 -8.60 -1.47
N LEU A 177 12.34 -9.76 -0.85
CA LEU A 177 13.43 -9.95 0.11
C LEU A 177 14.47 -10.89 -0.49
N ALA A 178 15.75 -10.62 -0.22
CA ALA A 178 16.86 -11.47 -0.61
C ALA A 178 17.80 -11.67 0.58
N ASN A 179 18.05 -12.93 0.97
CA ASN A 179 18.95 -13.27 2.08
C ASN A 179 20.31 -13.82 1.62
N GLY A 180 20.59 -13.78 0.32
CA GLY A 180 21.91 -14.05 -0.25
C GLY A 180 22.26 -13.02 -1.34
N PRO A 181 23.19 -13.34 -2.26
CA PRO A 181 23.73 -12.34 -3.19
C PRO A 181 22.65 -11.79 -4.12
N LEU A 182 22.69 -10.46 -4.32
CA LEU A 182 21.95 -9.74 -5.35
C LEU A 182 22.94 -9.21 -6.37
N ILE A 183 22.91 -9.76 -7.58
CA ILE A 183 23.70 -9.32 -8.73
C ILE A 183 22.73 -8.65 -9.72
N ASN A 184 22.83 -7.34 -9.90
CA ASN A 184 22.00 -6.60 -10.84
C ASN A 184 22.84 -6.08 -12.01
N ASN A 185 22.76 -6.77 -13.14
CA ASN A 185 23.33 -6.34 -14.42
C ASN A 185 22.28 -5.68 -15.34
N GLY A 186 20.99 -5.81 -15.00
CA GLY A 186 19.86 -5.28 -15.76
C GLY A 186 19.21 -4.08 -15.08
N THR A 187 17.88 -4.03 -15.11
CA THR A 187 17.10 -2.91 -14.55
C THR A 187 16.11 -3.41 -13.50
N ILE A 188 16.03 -2.71 -12.37
CA ILE A 188 14.96 -2.86 -11.37
C ILE A 188 14.32 -1.48 -11.22
N GLN A 189 13.07 -1.31 -11.65
CA GLN A 189 12.44 0.01 -11.64
C GLN A 189 10.92 -0.04 -11.44
N ALA A 190 10.40 1.01 -10.81
CA ALA A 190 8.97 1.29 -10.72
C ALA A 190 8.61 2.70 -11.25
N THR A 191 9.47 3.28 -12.08
CA THR A 191 9.33 4.64 -12.62
C THR A 191 8.01 4.80 -13.38
N GLY A 192 7.22 5.81 -13.00
CA GLY A 192 5.93 6.11 -13.63
C GLY A 192 4.80 5.12 -13.33
N LEU A 193 5.03 4.18 -12.40
CA LEU A 193 4.05 3.14 -12.03
C LEU A 193 3.23 3.48 -10.78
N GLY A 194 3.58 4.55 -10.06
CA GLY A 194 2.84 5.04 -8.90
C GLY A 194 1.51 5.71 -9.27
N LEU A 195 1.01 6.54 -8.36
CA LEU A 195 -0.26 7.27 -8.47
C LEU A 195 -0.48 7.88 -9.87
N GLN A 196 -1.74 7.83 -10.33
CA GLN A 196 -2.08 8.27 -11.68
C GLN A 196 -2.04 9.81 -11.77
N GLY A 197 -1.35 10.36 -12.77
CA GLY A 197 -1.50 11.78 -13.12
C GLY A 197 -2.88 12.09 -13.70
N ALA A 198 -3.19 13.37 -13.91
CA ALA A 198 -4.45 13.73 -14.54
C ALA A 198 -4.58 13.15 -15.96
N THR A 199 -5.81 12.86 -16.35
CA THR A 199 -6.16 12.51 -17.72
C THR A 199 -6.67 13.75 -18.44
N PHE A 200 -6.18 13.98 -19.65
CA PHE A 200 -6.71 15.01 -20.53
C PHE A 200 -8.20 14.75 -20.79
N ALA A 201 -9.02 15.78 -20.56
CA ALA A 201 -10.42 15.80 -20.93
C ALA A 201 -10.68 17.06 -21.75
N GLY A 202 -10.96 16.90 -23.05
CA GLY A 202 -11.28 18.01 -23.93
C GLY A 202 -12.67 18.55 -23.64
N ASP A 203 -12.78 19.85 -23.36
CA ASP A 203 -14.05 20.55 -23.27
C ASP A 203 -14.44 21.10 -24.65
N ALA A 204 -15.66 20.78 -25.11
CA ALA A 204 -16.18 21.28 -26.39
C ALA A 204 -16.58 22.77 -26.34
N ASN A 205 -16.67 23.36 -25.14
CA ASN A 205 -17.21 24.70 -24.92
C ASN A 205 -16.11 25.70 -24.54
N GLY A 206 -15.88 26.68 -25.41
CA GLY A 206 -14.88 27.76 -25.29
C GLY A 206 -15.26 28.91 -24.37
N GLY A 207 -15.74 28.62 -23.15
CA GLY A 207 -16.13 29.64 -22.16
C GLY A 207 -14.95 30.23 -21.38
N CYS A 208 -13.95 30.79 -22.06
CA CYS A 208 -12.75 31.36 -21.42
C CYS A 208 -12.71 32.89 -21.54
N ALA A 209 -13.84 33.55 -21.30
CA ALA A 209 -13.95 35.01 -21.32
C ALA A 209 -14.29 35.53 -19.91
N GLY A 210 -13.48 36.47 -19.41
CA GLY A 210 -13.68 37.10 -18.10
C GLY A 210 -13.00 36.37 -16.93
N SER A 211 -13.27 36.85 -15.71
CA SER A 211 -12.82 36.25 -14.45
C SER A 211 -13.55 34.97 -14.08
N ASP A 212 -14.57 34.56 -14.86
CA ASP A 212 -15.39 33.40 -14.58
C ASP A 212 -14.83 32.14 -15.27
N LEU A 213 -14.47 31.22 -14.39
CA LEU A 213 -13.63 30.06 -14.60
C LEU A 213 -14.50 28.82 -14.90
N GLY A 214 -15.26 28.85 -15.99
CA GLY A 214 -16.39 27.93 -16.21
C GLY A 214 -16.08 26.42 -16.20
N ASN A 215 -14.90 25.99 -16.68
CA ASN A 215 -14.47 24.59 -16.69
C ASN A 215 -13.13 24.41 -15.96
N THR A 216 -13.06 23.45 -15.04
CA THR A 216 -11.85 23.02 -14.34
C THR A 216 -11.33 21.71 -14.89
N GLY A 217 -10.02 21.58 -14.94
CA GLY A 217 -9.32 20.36 -15.36
C GLY A 217 -9.26 19.33 -14.24
N ARG A 218 -9.12 18.07 -14.63
CA ARG A 218 -8.88 16.98 -13.69
C ARG A 218 -7.51 17.12 -13.05
N ARG A 219 -7.44 16.76 -11.77
CA ARG A 219 -6.21 16.62 -10.98
C ARG A 219 -5.72 15.18 -11.01
N GLY A 220 -4.41 14.99 -10.91
CA GLY A 220 -3.82 13.68 -10.58
C GLY A 220 -4.26 13.16 -9.21
N GLU A 221 -4.06 11.87 -9.00
CA GLU A 221 -4.27 11.21 -7.71
C GLU A 221 -3.23 11.67 -6.68
N ASP A 222 -3.63 11.67 -5.42
CA ASP A 222 -2.77 11.99 -4.29
C ASP A 222 -3.05 11.04 -3.11
N VAL A 223 -2.62 11.40 -1.90
CA VAL A 223 -2.87 10.59 -0.70
C VAL A 223 -4.36 10.52 -0.32
N VAL A 224 -5.21 11.33 -0.94
CA VAL A 224 -6.67 11.25 -0.90
C VAL A 224 -7.14 10.43 -2.12
N PRO A 225 -8.03 9.44 -1.96
CA PRO A 225 -8.46 8.60 -3.07
C PRO A 225 -9.36 9.39 -4.06
N ALA A 226 -8.76 9.82 -5.17
CA ALA A 226 -9.23 10.19 -6.53
C ALA A 226 -10.63 10.82 -6.78
N PRO A 227 -10.82 11.53 -7.92
CA PRO A 227 -10.35 12.86 -8.29
C PRO A 227 -11.49 13.91 -8.16
N GLY A 228 -11.15 15.19 -8.24
CA GLY A 228 -12.11 16.28 -8.38
C GLY A 228 -11.57 17.35 -9.31
N ASP A 229 -12.46 17.96 -10.09
CA ASP A 229 -12.10 19.01 -11.04
C ASP A 229 -11.81 20.31 -10.28
N SER A 230 -10.55 20.75 -10.26
CA SER A 230 -10.14 21.97 -9.58
C SER A 230 -8.83 22.47 -10.17
N ARG A 231 -8.64 23.80 -10.19
CA ARG A 231 -7.36 24.43 -10.52
C ARG A 231 -6.39 24.38 -9.36
N ASP A 232 -6.92 24.25 -8.15
CA ASP A 232 -6.14 24.36 -6.94
C ASP A 232 -5.33 23.09 -6.74
N ASN A 233 -4.15 23.27 -6.16
CA ASN A 233 -3.30 22.17 -5.76
C ASN A 233 -4.06 21.20 -4.84
N SER A 234 -3.78 19.92 -5.02
CA SER A 234 -4.10 18.88 -4.05
C SER A 234 -2.99 18.77 -3.00
N THR A 235 -3.06 17.76 -2.14
CA THR A 235 -2.12 17.55 -1.03
C THR A 235 -0.67 17.32 -1.47
N ASN A 236 -0.45 16.81 -2.69
CA ASN A 236 0.88 16.56 -3.26
C ASN A 236 1.35 17.68 -4.22
N GLY A 237 0.64 18.80 -4.29
CA GLY A 237 0.95 19.90 -5.20
C GLY A 237 0.40 19.71 -6.62
N GLY A 238 -0.19 18.56 -6.95
CA GLY A 238 -0.87 18.31 -8.23
C GLY A 238 -2.19 19.08 -8.31
N GLY A 239 -2.16 20.24 -8.97
CA GLY A 239 -3.36 21.00 -9.33
C GLY A 239 -3.91 20.56 -10.69
N GLY A 240 -5.14 20.93 -10.97
CA GLY A 240 -5.72 20.73 -12.30
C GLY A 240 -5.54 21.99 -13.13
N GLY A 241 -6.10 21.99 -14.33
CA GLY A 241 -6.04 23.16 -15.20
C GLY A 241 -7.35 23.91 -15.32
N SER A 242 -7.37 24.79 -16.30
CA SER A 242 -8.47 25.68 -16.62
C SER A 242 -8.62 25.71 -18.12
N CYS A 243 -9.84 25.46 -18.63
CA CYS A 243 -10.15 25.62 -20.05
C CYS A 243 -9.30 24.78 -21.03
N ARG A 244 -9.80 24.54 -22.24
CA ARG A 244 -9.01 24.08 -23.41
C ARG A 244 -8.10 22.88 -23.10
N GLY A 245 -8.59 21.95 -22.29
CA GLY A 245 -7.85 20.76 -21.89
C GLY A 245 -6.65 20.99 -20.97
N GLY A 246 -6.64 22.08 -20.19
CA GLY A 246 -5.69 22.25 -19.10
C GLY A 246 -5.89 21.17 -18.03
N GLY A 247 -4.82 20.47 -17.65
CA GLY A 247 -4.76 19.47 -16.57
C GLY A 247 -3.33 19.35 -16.03
N GLY A 248 -3.18 18.76 -14.85
CA GLY A 248 -1.90 18.58 -14.15
C GLY A 248 -1.77 17.23 -13.48
#